data_AF-K2BVC6-F1
#
_entry.id   AF-K2BVC6-F1
#
_cell.length_a   1.000
_cell.length_b   1.000
_cell.length_c   1.000
_cell.angle_alpha   90.00
_cell.angle_beta   90.00
_cell.angle_gamma   90.00
#
_symmetry.space_group_name_H-M   'P 1'
#
loop_
_entity.id
_entity.type
_entity.pdbx_description
1 polymer ?
#
loop_
_entity_poly.entity_id
_entity_poly.type
_entity_poly.pdbx_seq_one_letter_code
_entity_poly.pdbx_strand_id
1 'polypeptide(L)'
;MRIPSKILKTTVMMMLLVIISTAIAAQSPFSETPVEVKKISESTLSVDNVSQAGSADKNDSEDKGNIFQRVGRFIKNSFNKLVSAIKNRNKPGKLPAYINRAVTIPGHETAEFVFQGICPMPESINAAARKEAFYRYILLSYYPKTDITSQPSQLIVIDSLTGKAIRRFALYLAAGKPYTGHAGGITAAGKYLWVASGFKLYGFELQQIIDFVADKGAKTTTVSLDGLPPSFTLPARDLIVKSVYSVDSTASYVSFDGEYLWVGDFVKSSDSKYGPVPHHAKNKLDLKTWIAGYRVDREGMPVASEKYTFPCDDKSYEGHKPDRLIFCRESVQGFAISKGFTALSVSYGACSSKLAFYKAPVAKNSFKHSFKPEGQSKTFSADAWVVDSATHLTTIELPAGSEDLEFDGHVLYVGFEGASPNYAPKWTKLNPLLKIESRFYLINPKLIEELTR
;
A
#
# COMPACT_ATOMS: atom_id res chain seq x y z
N MET A 1 -50.81 17.66 -20.09
CA MET A 1 -49.76 18.41 -20.83
C MET A 1 -48.67 17.42 -21.24
N ARG A 2 -48.23 17.37 -22.51
CA ARG A 2 -47.21 16.39 -22.99
C ARG A 2 -45.84 17.06 -23.08
N ILE A 3 -44.80 16.43 -22.53
CA ILE A 3 -43.39 16.86 -22.68
C ILE A 3 -42.79 16.12 -23.90
N PRO A 4 -42.09 16.81 -24.83
CA PRO A 4 -41.63 16.20 -26.09
C PRO A 4 -40.38 15.32 -25.93
N SER A 5 -40.38 14.16 -26.58
CA SER A 5 -39.39 13.08 -26.42
C SER A 5 -38.01 13.30 -27.07
N LYS A 6 -37.63 14.54 -27.43
CA LYS A 6 -36.37 14.84 -28.13
C LYS A 6 -35.17 15.19 -27.23
N ILE A 7 -35.39 15.59 -25.98
CA ILE A 7 -34.29 16.06 -25.10
C ILE A 7 -33.42 14.91 -24.55
N LEU A 8 -34.00 13.72 -24.33
CA LEU A 8 -33.32 12.61 -23.64
C LEU A 8 -32.19 11.93 -24.46
N LYS A 9 -32.08 12.20 -25.77
CA LYS A 9 -31.05 11.57 -26.63
C LYS A 9 -29.71 12.29 -26.65
N THR A 10 -29.69 13.61 -26.43
CA THR A 10 -28.46 14.42 -26.54
C THR A 10 -27.52 14.20 -25.36
N THR A 11 -28.07 14.08 -24.14
CA THR A 11 -27.29 13.94 -22.90
C THR A 11 -26.49 12.63 -22.84
N VAL A 12 -27.02 11.53 -23.39
CA VAL A 12 -26.36 10.22 -23.36
C VAL A 12 -25.14 10.17 -24.29
N MET A 13 -25.21 10.85 -25.43
CA MET A 13 -24.11 10.88 -26.41
C MET A 13 -22.94 11.78 -25.95
N MET A 14 -23.22 12.82 -25.16
CA MET A 14 -22.20 13.73 -24.62
C MET A 14 -21.37 13.12 -23.48
N MET A 15 -21.83 12.02 -22.87
CA MET A 15 -21.11 11.31 -21.81
C MET A 15 -20.02 10.35 -22.33
N LEU A 16 -19.87 10.21 -23.65
CA LEU A 16 -18.96 9.25 -24.29
C LEU A 16 -17.73 9.90 -24.97
N LEU A 17 -17.55 11.22 -24.85
CA LEU A 17 -16.70 11.99 -25.77
C LEU A 17 -15.88 13.10 -25.10
N VAL A 18 -15.28 12.82 -23.93
CA VAL A 18 -14.33 13.71 -23.23
C VAL A 18 -13.12 12.95 -22.67
N ILE A 19 -12.47 12.09 -23.47
CA ILE A 19 -11.16 11.48 -23.15
C ILE A 19 -10.26 11.31 -24.40
N ILE A 20 -10.06 12.38 -25.20
CA ILE A 20 -8.97 12.44 -26.20
C ILE A 20 -8.34 13.84 -26.19
N SER A 21 -7.01 13.89 -26.18
CA SER A 21 -6.14 15.08 -25.99
C SER A 21 -6.25 15.72 -24.58
N THR A 22 -5.18 16.22 -23.98
CA THR A 22 -3.80 16.44 -24.47
C THR A 22 -2.82 15.32 -24.10
N ALA A 23 -1.68 15.24 -24.81
CA ALA A 23 -0.73 14.14 -24.68
C ALA A 23 0.62 14.57 -24.06
N ILE A 24 0.77 14.30 -22.76
CA ILE A 24 2.01 13.73 -22.23
C ILE A 24 1.59 12.48 -21.45
N ALA A 25 1.78 11.31 -22.06
CA ALA A 25 1.22 10.05 -21.56
C ALA A 25 2.05 9.48 -20.40
N ALA A 26 1.84 10.01 -19.20
CA ALA A 26 2.17 9.27 -17.98
C ALA A 26 1.33 7.97 -18.00
N GLN A 27 2.00 6.80 -17.99
CA GLN A 27 1.31 5.52 -17.85
C GLN A 27 0.43 5.56 -16.59
N SER A 28 -0.84 5.18 -16.71
CA SER A 28 -1.73 5.10 -15.56
C SER A 28 -1.12 4.15 -14.52
N PRO A 29 -1.03 4.53 -13.23
CA PRO A 29 -0.55 3.62 -12.19
C PRO A 29 -1.41 2.36 -12.04
N PHE A 30 -2.60 2.32 -12.66
CA PHE A 30 -3.51 1.17 -12.72
C PHE A 30 -3.48 0.40 -14.05
N SER A 31 -2.55 0.73 -14.96
CA SER A 31 -2.27 -0.11 -16.13
C SER A 31 -1.78 -1.51 -15.73
N GLU A 32 -1.93 -2.50 -16.61
CA GLU A 32 -1.37 -3.85 -16.41
C GLU A 32 0.06 -3.95 -16.97
N THR A 33 0.41 -3.06 -17.90
CA THR A 33 1.77 -2.87 -18.40
C THR A 33 2.71 -2.45 -17.26
N PRO A 34 3.85 -3.12 -17.07
CA PRO A 34 4.91 -2.65 -16.17
C PRO A 34 5.44 -1.27 -16.58
N VAL A 35 6.06 -0.56 -15.63
CA VAL A 35 6.64 0.76 -15.90
C VAL A 35 7.87 0.62 -16.79
N GLU A 36 7.80 1.24 -17.96
CA GLU A 36 8.93 1.32 -18.89
C GLU A 36 9.87 2.46 -18.49
N VAL A 37 11.04 2.10 -17.97
CA VAL A 37 12.11 3.05 -17.72
C VAL A 37 12.94 3.19 -19.00
N LYS A 38 13.10 4.43 -19.48
CA LYS A 38 13.94 4.71 -20.65
C LYS A 38 15.37 4.28 -20.35
N LYS A 39 15.85 3.24 -21.05
CA LYS A 39 17.25 2.81 -20.96
C LYS A 39 18.17 3.96 -21.36
N ILE A 40 19.08 4.33 -20.47
CA ILE A 40 20.10 5.35 -20.75
C ILE A 40 21.16 4.70 -21.64
N SER A 41 21.06 4.90 -22.94
CA SER A 41 22.07 4.53 -23.93
C SER A 41 23.09 5.64 -24.09
N GLU A 42 24.37 5.36 -23.80
CA GLU A 42 25.47 6.29 -24.04
C GLU A 42 25.87 6.32 -25.53
N SER A 43 24.98 6.79 -26.42
CA SER A 43 25.30 7.08 -27.84
C SER A 43 24.34 8.08 -28.53
N THR A 44 24.93 9.21 -28.93
CA THR A 44 24.78 9.97 -30.19
C THR A 44 23.63 9.70 -31.21
N LEU A 45 22.83 10.76 -31.46
CA LEU A 45 22.35 11.34 -32.75
C LEU A 45 21.61 10.52 -33.87
N SER A 46 20.93 11.28 -34.75
CA SER A 46 20.11 10.92 -35.96
C SER A 46 18.75 10.23 -35.69
N VAL A 47 17.58 10.78 -36.09
CA VAL A 47 16.99 10.96 -37.46
C VAL A 47 16.45 9.60 -37.99
N ASP A 48 15.17 9.40 -38.38
CA ASP A 48 14.29 10.31 -39.14
C ASP A 48 12.73 10.13 -38.99
N ASN A 49 12.00 11.10 -39.58
CA ASN A 49 10.60 11.17 -40.10
C ASN A 49 9.44 10.20 -39.72
N VAL A 50 8.49 10.77 -38.96
CA VAL A 50 7.04 10.96 -39.22
C VAL A 50 6.28 10.10 -40.28
N SER A 51 5.11 9.65 -39.82
CA SER A 51 3.97 8.91 -40.42
C SER A 51 3.38 9.28 -41.80
N GLN A 52 2.53 8.38 -42.32
CA GLN A 52 1.09 8.66 -42.48
C GLN A 52 0.21 7.39 -42.54
N ALA A 53 -1.11 7.53 -42.56
CA ALA A 53 -2.12 6.46 -42.49
C ALA A 53 -3.27 6.67 -43.50
N GLY A 54 -4.08 5.63 -43.76
CA GLY A 54 -5.25 5.69 -44.67
C GLY A 54 -6.41 4.77 -44.27
N SER A 55 -7.64 5.22 -44.51
CA SER A 55 -8.94 4.56 -44.25
C SER A 55 -9.72 4.34 -45.57
N ALA A 56 -10.92 3.74 -45.67
CA ALA A 56 -11.88 3.26 -44.66
C ALA A 56 -12.33 1.78 -44.83
N ASP A 57 -13.52 1.31 -45.25
CA ASP A 57 -14.77 1.91 -45.77
C ASP A 57 -15.98 0.90 -45.62
N LYS A 58 -17.21 1.37 -45.86
CA LYS A 58 -18.50 0.64 -46.15
C LYS A 58 -19.30 -0.06 -45.04
N ASN A 59 -20.37 0.63 -44.64
CA ASN A 59 -21.80 0.26 -44.80
C ASN A 59 -22.21 -1.23 -44.91
N ASP A 60 -23.27 -1.62 -44.17
CA ASP A 60 -24.60 -1.75 -44.80
C ASP A 60 -25.76 -1.59 -43.78
N SER A 61 -27.01 -1.82 -44.22
CA SER A 61 -28.25 -1.29 -43.62
C SER A 61 -29.35 -2.36 -43.31
N GLU A 62 -30.44 -1.98 -42.62
CA GLU A 62 -31.77 -2.41 -43.10
C GLU A 62 -32.68 -3.40 -42.29
N ASP A 63 -32.74 -3.48 -40.95
CA ASP A 63 -33.96 -4.00 -40.27
C ASP A 63 -34.24 -3.29 -38.94
N LYS A 64 -35.47 -2.80 -38.77
CA LYS A 64 -35.92 -2.05 -37.57
C LYS A 64 -37.22 -2.58 -36.97
N GLY A 65 -37.83 -3.64 -37.53
CA GLY A 65 -39.14 -4.14 -37.08
C GLY A 65 -39.08 -4.92 -35.76
N ASN A 66 -38.24 -5.95 -35.70
CA ASN A 66 -38.15 -6.85 -34.52
C ASN A 66 -37.14 -6.40 -33.45
N ILE A 67 -36.27 -5.43 -33.78
CA ILE A 67 -35.15 -5.03 -32.92
C ILE A 67 -35.64 -4.45 -31.59
N PHE A 68 -36.59 -3.51 -31.57
CA PHE A 68 -36.96 -2.80 -30.33
C PHE A 68 -37.50 -3.70 -29.22
N GLN A 69 -38.29 -4.74 -29.52
CA GLN A 69 -38.76 -5.69 -28.50
C GLN A 69 -37.68 -6.68 -28.05
N ARG A 70 -36.78 -7.10 -28.96
CA ARG A 70 -35.63 -7.93 -28.60
C ARG A 70 -34.65 -7.14 -27.74
N VAL A 71 -34.29 -5.93 -28.15
CA VAL A 71 -33.43 -4.99 -27.39
C VAL A 71 -34.04 -4.61 -26.05
N GLY A 72 -35.35 -4.36 -25.96
CA GLY A 72 -36.02 -4.10 -24.67
C GLY A 72 -35.86 -5.28 -23.69
N ARG A 73 -36.02 -6.52 -24.15
CA ARG A 73 -35.74 -7.73 -23.36
C ARG A 73 -34.24 -7.92 -23.09
N PHE A 74 -33.36 -7.62 -24.05
CA PHE A 74 -31.91 -7.79 -23.93
C PHE A 74 -31.31 -6.79 -22.94
N ILE A 75 -31.76 -5.53 -22.96
CA ILE A 75 -31.41 -4.49 -21.98
C ILE A 75 -31.96 -4.87 -20.61
N LYS A 76 -33.25 -5.24 -20.48
CA LYS A 76 -33.82 -5.63 -19.17
C LYS A 76 -33.13 -6.86 -18.58
N ASN A 77 -32.82 -7.87 -19.40
CA ASN A 77 -32.11 -9.07 -18.95
C ASN A 77 -30.64 -8.80 -18.66
N SER A 78 -29.93 -8.01 -19.47
CA SER A 78 -28.54 -7.63 -19.20
C SER A 78 -28.42 -6.70 -18.00
N PHE A 79 -29.36 -5.78 -17.79
CA PHE A 79 -29.42 -4.93 -16.60
C PHE A 79 -29.75 -5.76 -15.35
N ASN A 80 -30.72 -6.67 -15.42
CA ASN A 80 -30.99 -7.61 -14.31
C ASN A 80 -29.80 -8.53 -14.04
N LYS A 81 -29.08 -8.98 -15.08
CA LYS A 81 -27.86 -9.80 -14.95
C LYS A 81 -26.72 -8.98 -14.32
N LEU A 82 -26.51 -7.73 -14.74
CA LEU A 82 -25.57 -6.77 -14.15
C LEU A 82 -25.90 -6.48 -12.68
N VAL A 83 -27.16 -6.17 -12.36
CA VAL A 83 -27.64 -5.95 -10.99
C VAL A 83 -27.52 -7.23 -10.15
N SER A 84 -27.75 -8.41 -10.72
CA SER A 84 -27.52 -9.69 -10.03
C SER A 84 -26.04 -10.00 -9.82
N ALA A 85 -25.16 -9.56 -10.74
CA ALA A 85 -23.72 -9.66 -10.58
C ALA A 85 -23.23 -8.71 -9.48
N ILE A 86 -23.64 -7.44 -9.51
CA ILE A 86 -23.39 -6.45 -8.44
C ILE A 86 -23.85 -7.01 -7.08
N LYS A 87 -25.08 -7.52 -6.99
CA LYS A 87 -25.65 -8.09 -5.75
C LYS A 87 -25.01 -9.40 -5.28
N ASN A 88 -24.22 -10.09 -6.12
CA ASN A 88 -23.54 -11.34 -5.75
C ASN A 88 -22.00 -11.22 -5.68
N ARG A 89 -21.36 -10.19 -6.27
CA ARG A 89 -19.89 -10.03 -6.26
C ARG A 89 -19.34 -9.68 -4.88
N ASN A 90 -20.16 -9.11 -4.01
CA ASN A 90 -19.84 -8.81 -2.61
C ASN A 90 -20.16 -9.97 -1.64
N LYS A 91 -20.63 -11.12 -2.15
CA LYS A 91 -20.48 -12.38 -1.42
C LYS A 91 -19.03 -12.83 -1.60
N PRO A 92 -18.32 -13.28 -0.55
CA PRO A 92 -16.94 -13.74 -0.70
C PRO A 92 -16.90 -14.91 -1.69
N GLY A 93 -16.33 -14.67 -2.87
CA GLY A 93 -16.03 -15.72 -3.82
C GLY A 93 -15.00 -16.69 -3.24
N LYS A 94 -14.86 -17.87 -3.87
CA LYS A 94 -13.74 -18.78 -3.56
C LYS A 94 -12.43 -17.99 -3.73
N LEU A 95 -11.65 -17.87 -2.66
CA LEU A 95 -10.36 -17.18 -2.70
C LEU A 95 -9.44 -17.86 -3.73
N PRO A 96 -8.60 -17.10 -4.45
CA PRO A 96 -7.52 -17.67 -5.27
C PRO A 96 -6.65 -18.65 -4.49
N ALA A 97 -6.14 -19.68 -5.16
CA ALA A 97 -5.41 -20.77 -4.50
C ALA A 97 -4.12 -20.33 -3.79
N TYR A 98 -3.53 -19.20 -4.19
CA TYR A 98 -2.38 -18.60 -3.51
C TYR A 98 -2.70 -17.91 -2.18
N ILE A 99 -3.98 -17.70 -1.84
CA ILE A 99 -4.37 -17.13 -0.54
C ILE A 99 -4.60 -18.27 0.46
N ASN A 100 -3.56 -18.58 1.24
CA ASN A 100 -3.62 -19.61 2.29
C ASN A 100 -4.73 -19.30 3.32
N ARG A 101 -4.90 -18.01 3.66
CA ARG A 101 -5.85 -17.56 4.67
C ARG A 101 -6.26 -16.11 4.43
N ALA A 102 -7.49 -15.75 4.77
CA ALA A 102 -7.95 -14.38 4.95
C ALA A 102 -8.51 -14.21 6.36
N VAL A 103 -8.20 -13.09 7.04
CA VAL A 103 -8.58 -12.84 8.44
C VAL A 103 -9.12 -11.42 8.60
N THR A 104 -10.25 -11.27 9.29
CA THR A 104 -10.94 -9.98 9.47
C THR A 104 -10.04 -8.94 10.14
N ILE A 105 -9.99 -7.75 9.53
CA ILE A 105 -9.39 -6.55 10.10
C ILE A 105 -10.44 -5.92 11.05
N PRO A 106 -10.21 -5.87 12.38
CA PRO A 106 -11.09 -5.14 13.30
C PRO A 106 -10.98 -3.63 13.07
N GLY A 107 -11.92 -2.84 13.60
CA GLY A 107 -11.94 -1.38 13.48
C GLY A 107 -12.68 -0.86 12.24
N HIS A 108 -13.04 -1.72 11.29
CA HIS A 108 -13.85 -1.37 10.12
C HIS A 108 -15.36 -1.25 10.40
N GLU A 109 -15.80 -1.48 11.64
CA GLU A 109 -17.21 -1.34 12.05
C GLU A 109 -17.66 0.12 12.15
N THR A 110 -16.75 1.03 12.48
CA THR A 110 -17.03 2.44 12.82
C THR A 110 -15.93 3.36 12.24
N ALA A 111 -16.08 4.68 12.36
CA ALA A 111 -15.30 5.64 11.58
C ALA A 111 -14.06 6.22 12.30
N GLU A 112 -13.91 5.96 13.60
CA GLU A 112 -12.89 6.57 14.47
C GLU A 112 -11.46 6.22 14.06
N PHE A 113 -11.25 5.08 13.39
CA PHE A 113 -9.94 4.59 12.98
C PHE A 113 -9.92 4.15 11.52
N VAL A 114 -8.71 4.18 10.96
CA VAL A 114 -8.38 3.64 9.64
C VAL A 114 -7.20 2.70 9.79
N PHE A 115 -7.36 1.45 9.34
CA PHE A 115 -6.27 0.47 9.25
C PHE A 115 -5.18 0.96 8.29
N GLN A 116 -3.91 0.66 8.59
CA GLN A 116 -2.77 0.96 7.72
C GLN A 116 -1.80 -0.21 7.57
N GLY A 117 -1.03 -0.50 8.62
CA GLY A 117 0.13 -1.40 8.55
C GLY A 117 -0.12 -2.80 9.10
N ILE A 118 0.68 -3.77 8.64
CA ILE A 118 0.57 -5.19 9.05
C ILE A 118 1.94 -5.85 9.25
N CYS A 119 2.18 -6.36 10.47
CA CYS A 119 3.45 -7.00 10.84
C CYS A 119 3.21 -8.36 11.52
N PRO A 120 3.61 -9.51 10.93
CA PRO A 120 3.79 -10.74 11.70
C PRO A 120 4.82 -10.52 12.83
N MET A 121 4.50 -10.94 14.05
CA MET A 121 5.49 -10.95 15.12
C MET A 121 6.57 -12.01 14.84
N PRO A 122 7.87 -11.71 15.04
CA PRO A 122 8.97 -12.62 14.70
C PRO A 122 8.97 -13.91 15.55
N GLU A 123 9.71 -14.94 15.09
CA GLU A 123 9.84 -16.22 15.81
C GLU A 123 10.35 -15.99 17.25
N SER A 124 9.55 -16.32 18.26
CA SER A 124 10.02 -16.44 19.63
C SER A 124 10.81 -17.75 19.76
N ILE A 125 12.14 -17.66 19.82
CA ILE A 125 13.01 -18.81 20.13
C ILE A 125 12.86 -19.14 21.61
N ASN A 126 11.82 -19.90 21.94
CA ASN A 126 11.57 -20.39 23.28
C ASN A 126 12.68 -21.38 23.71
N ALA A 127 13.05 -21.39 24.99
CA ALA A 127 14.26 -22.05 25.50
C ALA A 127 14.34 -23.57 25.26
N ALA A 128 13.23 -24.21 24.88
CA ALA A 128 13.16 -25.62 24.49
C ALA A 128 13.55 -25.90 23.01
N ALA A 129 14.03 -24.89 22.26
CA ALA A 129 14.50 -24.99 20.87
C ALA A 129 13.51 -25.58 19.85
N ARG A 130 12.22 -25.71 20.20
CA ARG A 130 11.15 -26.11 19.27
C ARG A 130 10.72 -24.90 18.46
N LYS A 131 10.91 -24.96 17.13
CA LYS A 131 10.20 -24.08 16.20
C LYS A 131 8.71 -24.35 16.30
N GLU A 132 7.93 -23.41 16.83
CA GLU A 132 6.47 -23.46 16.72
C GLU A 132 6.07 -23.27 15.25
N ALA A 133 5.09 -24.03 14.78
CA ALA A 133 4.72 -24.06 13.37
C ALA A 133 3.88 -22.81 13.01
N PHE A 134 4.54 -21.86 12.33
CA PHE A 134 4.04 -20.55 11.91
C PHE A 134 3.76 -19.53 13.03
N TYR A 135 4.00 -18.26 12.67
CA TYR A 135 3.90 -17.06 13.51
C TYR A 135 2.51 -16.94 14.14
N ARG A 136 2.46 -17.02 15.48
CA ARG A 136 1.19 -17.05 16.21
C ARG A 136 0.48 -15.69 16.28
N TYR A 137 1.21 -14.59 16.19
CA TYR A 137 0.67 -13.25 16.42
C TYR A 137 0.98 -12.30 15.26
N ILE A 138 0.00 -11.46 14.92
CA ILE A 138 0.09 -10.46 13.86
C ILE A 138 -0.35 -9.13 14.47
N LEU A 139 0.46 -8.09 14.28
CA LEU A 139 0.14 -6.71 14.63
C LEU A 139 -0.51 -6.01 13.44
N LEU A 140 -1.51 -5.18 13.72
CA LEU A 140 -2.16 -4.28 12.78
C LEU A 140 -2.09 -2.85 13.34
N SER A 141 -1.69 -1.85 12.55
CA SER A 141 -1.68 -0.44 12.97
C SER A 141 -2.88 0.36 12.45
N TYR A 142 -3.26 1.38 13.21
CA TYR A 142 -4.39 2.26 12.91
C TYR A 142 -4.10 3.70 13.30
N TYR A 143 -4.43 4.67 12.44
CA TYR A 143 -4.46 6.08 12.81
C TYR A 143 -5.88 6.54 13.23
N PRO A 144 -5.98 7.50 14.16
CA PRO A 144 -7.26 8.06 14.58
C PRO A 144 -7.73 9.13 13.59
N LYS A 145 -9.00 9.10 13.24
CA LYS A 145 -9.68 10.25 12.64
C LYS A 145 -9.88 11.30 13.73
N THR A 146 -8.95 12.25 13.85
CA THR A 146 -8.89 13.26 14.93
C THR A 146 -10.05 14.26 14.93
N ASP A 147 -10.84 14.27 13.86
CA ASP A 147 -12.13 14.91 13.66
C ASP A 147 -13.32 14.10 14.24
N ILE A 148 -13.07 12.88 14.72
CA ILE A 148 -14.08 11.92 15.24
C ILE A 148 -13.68 11.39 16.62
N THR A 149 -12.40 11.09 16.86
CA THR A 149 -11.89 10.56 18.14
C THR A 149 -10.65 11.30 18.65
N SER A 150 -10.52 11.42 19.97
CA SER A 150 -9.33 11.95 20.66
C SER A 150 -8.32 10.86 21.05
N GLN A 151 -8.63 9.59 20.80
CA GLN A 151 -7.79 8.45 21.12
C GLN A 151 -6.48 8.48 20.28
N PRO A 152 -5.33 8.03 20.82
CA PRO A 152 -4.11 7.88 20.04
C PRO A 152 -4.24 6.77 18.97
N SER A 153 -3.32 6.78 18.00
CA SER A 153 -3.09 5.65 17.09
C SER A 153 -2.94 4.34 17.86
N GLN A 154 -3.52 3.27 17.34
CA GLN A 154 -3.58 1.97 18.01
C GLN A 154 -2.75 0.92 17.28
N LEU A 155 -2.27 -0.07 18.03
CA LEU A 155 -1.91 -1.38 17.50
C LEU A 155 -2.89 -2.43 18.01
N ILE A 156 -3.33 -3.35 17.15
CA ILE A 156 -4.15 -4.51 17.54
C ILE A 156 -3.36 -5.80 17.30
N VAL A 157 -3.36 -6.71 18.27
CA VAL A 157 -2.78 -8.05 18.12
C VAL A 157 -3.87 -9.04 17.73
N ILE A 158 -3.66 -9.72 16.60
CA ILE A 158 -4.47 -10.84 16.13
C ILE A 158 -3.73 -12.15 16.45
N ASP A 159 -4.40 -13.10 17.10
CA ASP A 159 -3.95 -14.50 17.17
C ASP A 159 -4.22 -15.15 15.81
N SER A 160 -3.16 -15.51 15.09
CA SER A 160 -3.19 -15.94 13.68
C SER A 160 -3.91 -17.28 13.49
N LEU A 161 -3.90 -18.14 14.53
CA LEU A 161 -4.55 -19.45 14.51
C LEU A 161 -6.07 -19.30 14.57
N THR A 162 -6.57 -18.48 15.50
CA THR A 162 -8.00 -18.23 15.70
C THR A 162 -8.58 -17.14 14.80
N GLY A 163 -7.74 -16.24 14.28
CA GLY A 163 -8.14 -15.05 13.53
C GLY A 163 -8.85 -13.99 14.39
N LYS A 164 -8.63 -13.99 15.71
CA LYS A 164 -9.29 -13.07 16.65
C LYS A 164 -8.31 -12.02 17.16
N ALA A 165 -8.80 -10.80 17.35
CA ALA A 165 -8.10 -9.78 18.13
C ALA A 165 -8.05 -10.19 19.61
N ILE A 166 -6.90 -10.01 20.26
CA ILE A 166 -6.64 -10.48 21.63
C ILE A 166 -6.04 -9.42 22.57
N ARG A 167 -5.34 -8.41 22.04
CA ARG A 167 -4.73 -7.29 22.80
C ARG A 167 -4.80 -6.04 21.95
N ARG A 168 -4.76 -4.86 22.58
CA ARG A 168 -4.44 -3.60 21.91
C ARG A 168 -3.35 -2.82 22.64
N PHE A 169 -2.73 -1.90 21.92
CA PHE A 169 -1.84 -0.91 22.48
C PHE A 169 -2.21 0.49 22.00
N ALA A 170 -2.18 1.45 22.92
CA ALA A 170 -2.30 2.87 22.61
C ALA A 170 -0.90 3.49 22.46
N LEU A 171 -0.65 4.24 21.38
CA LEU A 171 0.70 4.74 21.07
C LEU A 171 0.93 6.16 21.62
N TYR A 172 2.09 6.36 22.25
CA TYR A 172 2.47 7.60 22.92
C TYR A 172 3.89 8.06 22.54
N LEU A 173 4.05 9.34 22.19
CA LEU A 173 5.37 9.95 21.94
C LEU A 173 6.17 10.18 23.23
N ALA A 174 5.46 10.36 24.35
CA ALA A 174 5.97 10.46 25.72
C ALA A 174 4.79 10.18 26.68
N ALA A 175 5.05 9.99 27.97
CA ALA A 175 3.97 9.86 28.96
C ALA A 175 2.98 11.03 28.87
N GLY A 176 1.68 10.73 28.72
CA GLY A 176 0.62 11.72 28.54
C GLY A 176 0.59 12.44 27.18
N LYS A 177 1.53 12.19 26.27
CA LYS A 177 1.59 12.79 24.92
C LYS A 177 1.16 11.76 23.85
N PRO A 178 -0.13 11.68 23.48
CA PRO A 178 -0.60 10.71 22.50
C PRO A 178 0.11 10.88 21.16
N TYR A 179 0.37 9.77 20.48
CA TYR A 179 0.74 9.76 19.08
C TYR A 179 -0.54 9.62 18.24
N THR A 180 -0.77 10.55 17.32
CA THR A 180 -1.96 10.59 16.43
C THR A 180 -1.58 10.60 14.95
N GLY A 181 -0.34 10.21 14.63
CA GLY A 181 0.15 10.14 13.26
C GLY A 181 -0.31 8.88 12.52
N HIS A 182 0.02 8.84 11.22
CA HIS A 182 -0.55 7.89 10.26
C HIS A 182 -0.26 6.41 10.56
N ALA A 183 0.84 6.09 11.25
CA ALA A 183 1.30 4.71 11.48
C ALA A 183 1.28 3.83 10.21
N GLY A 184 1.67 4.41 9.06
CA GLY A 184 1.30 3.95 7.72
C GLY A 184 1.80 2.56 7.33
N GLY A 185 2.95 2.15 7.88
CA GLY A 185 3.40 0.77 7.86
C GLY A 185 4.15 0.42 9.14
N ILE A 186 4.23 -0.88 9.43
CA ILE A 186 4.87 -1.38 10.65
C ILE A 186 5.73 -2.62 10.38
N THR A 187 6.91 -2.69 11.01
CA THR A 187 7.78 -3.87 10.93
C THR A 187 8.54 -4.14 12.22
N ALA A 188 8.95 -5.39 12.45
CA ALA A 188 9.69 -5.81 13.63
C ALA A 188 11.15 -6.13 13.28
N ALA A 189 12.09 -5.32 13.79
CA ALA A 189 13.53 -5.53 13.63
C ALA A 189 14.21 -5.62 15.01
N GLY A 190 14.85 -6.75 15.29
CA GLY A 190 15.58 -6.98 16.54
C GLY A 190 14.72 -6.78 17.80
N LYS A 191 15.04 -5.75 18.59
CA LYS A 191 14.33 -5.38 19.83
C LYS A 191 13.14 -4.43 19.59
N TYR A 192 12.94 -3.95 18.37
CA TYR A 192 12.03 -2.85 18.08
C TYR A 192 10.88 -3.27 17.14
N LEU A 193 9.67 -2.79 17.46
CA LEU A 193 8.65 -2.56 16.46
C LEU A 193 8.81 -1.13 15.94
N TRP A 194 9.11 -0.98 14.65
CA TRP A 194 9.21 0.30 13.97
C TRP A 194 7.87 0.67 13.33
N VAL A 195 7.44 1.91 13.54
CA VAL A 195 6.22 2.49 12.97
C VAL A 195 6.60 3.66 12.06
N ALA A 196 6.27 3.58 10.77
CA ALA A 196 6.56 4.62 9.78
C ALA A 196 5.51 5.75 9.83
N SER A 197 5.96 7.01 9.89
CA SER A 197 5.08 8.19 9.78
C SER A 197 5.84 9.52 9.76
N GLY A 198 5.64 10.32 8.71
CA GLY A 198 5.96 11.75 8.70
C GLY A 198 7.45 12.03 8.88
N PHE A 199 8.26 11.49 7.96
CA PHE A 199 9.73 11.58 7.94
C PHE A 199 10.46 10.91 9.10
N LYS A 200 9.78 10.01 9.83
CA LYS A 200 10.32 9.30 10.99
C LYS A 200 9.87 7.84 11.04
N LEU A 201 10.77 7.00 11.55
CA LEU A 201 10.44 5.72 12.18
C LEU A 201 10.38 5.91 13.70
N TYR A 202 9.29 5.45 14.32
CA TYR A 202 9.11 5.43 15.77
C TYR A 202 9.30 4.01 16.29
N GLY A 203 10.34 3.80 17.09
CA GLY A 203 10.72 2.50 17.64
C GLY A 203 10.10 2.26 19.01
N PHE A 204 9.22 1.27 19.11
CA PHE A 204 8.63 0.78 20.35
C PHE A 204 9.30 -0.54 20.77
N GLU A 205 9.38 -0.81 22.08
CA GLU A 205 10.07 -1.97 22.61
C GLU A 205 9.25 -3.25 22.41
N LEU A 206 9.71 -4.13 21.52
CA LEU A 206 8.99 -5.34 21.11
C LEU A 206 8.77 -6.32 22.28
N GLN A 207 9.66 -6.34 23.26
CA GLN A 207 9.52 -7.19 24.45
C GLN A 207 8.25 -6.83 25.26
N GLN A 208 7.90 -5.54 25.37
CA GLN A 208 6.67 -5.12 26.07
C GLN A 208 5.39 -5.65 25.39
N ILE A 209 5.45 -5.80 24.05
CA ILE A 209 4.37 -6.39 23.26
C ILE A 209 4.28 -7.90 23.53
N ILE A 210 5.42 -8.60 23.44
CA ILE A 210 5.52 -10.04 23.70
C ILE A 210 5.02 -10.38 25.11
N ASP A 211 5.49 -9.66 26.12
CA ASP A 211 5.12 -9.89 27.53
C ASP A 211 3.61 -9.70 27.77
N PHE A 212 3.00 -8.66 27.20
CA PHE A 212 1.57 -8.41 27.38
C PHE A 212 0.68 -9.36 26.58
N VAL A 213 1.17 -9.90 25.46
CA VAL A 213 0.50 -10.98 24.72
C VAL A 213 0.61 -12.30 25.48
N ALA A 214 1.73 -12.57 26.17
CA ALA A 214 1.92 -13.75 27.00
C ALA A 214 1.13 -13.72 28.34
N ASP A 215 0.88 -12.51 28.89
CA ASP A 215 0.13 -12.29 30.12
C ASP A 215 -1.32 -12.81 30.02
N LYS A 216 -1.57 -14.02 30.54
CA LYS A 216 -2.90 -14.65 30.62
C LYS A 216 -3.81 -14.00 31.67
N GLY A 217 -3.27 -13.16 32.56
CA GLY A 217 -4.02 -12.43 33.58
C GLY A 217 -4.60 -11.09 33.07
N ALA A 218 -4.12 -10.60 31.92
CA ALA A 218 -4.58 -9.37 31.29
C ALA A 218 -6.10 -9.39 30.99
N LYS A 219 -6.84 -8.53 31.70
CA LYS A 219 -8.29 -8.34 31.53
C LYS A 219 -8.59 -7.12 30.65
N THR A 220 -9.68 -7.16 29.91
CA THR A 220 -10.28 -5.97 29.30
C THR A 220 -10.74 -5.02 30.39
N THR A 221 -10.40 -3.73 30.29
CA THR A 221 -10.90 -2.69 31.19
C THR A 221 -12.42 -2.56 31.03
N THR A 222 -13.18 -2.59 32.12
CA THR A 222 -14.65 -2.51 32.10
C THR A 222 -15.20 -1.09 31.87
N VAL A 223 -14.31 -0.10 31.75
CA VAL A 223 -14.65 1.27 31.36
C VAL A 223 -14.83 1.32 29.85
N SER A 224 -16.02 1.72 29.39
CA SER A 224 -16.23 2.12 27.99
C SER A 224 -15.31 3.29 27.68
N LEU A 225 -14.41 3.14 26.71
CA LEU A 225 -13.54 4.21 26.25
C LEU A 225 -14.16 4.82 25.00
N ASP A 226 -14.77 5.97 25.18
CA ASP A 226 -15.41 6.72 24.10
C ASP A 226 -14.42 6.98 22.96
N GLY A 227 -14.90 6.84 21.73
CA GLY A 227 -14.08 6.97 20.52
C GLY A 227 -13.21 5.75 20.18
N LEU A 228 -13.51 4.55 20.71
CA LEU A 228 -12.96 3.27 20.22
C LEU A 228 -14.03 2.41 19.50
N PRO A 229 -13.69 1.73 18.39
CA PRO A 229 -14.55 0.73 17.75
C PRO A 229 -14.88 -0.46 18.67
N PRO A 230 -16.05 -1.12 18.51
CA PRO A 230 -16.45 -2.24 19.37
C PRO A 230 -15.45 -3.41 19.44
N SER A 231 -14.74 -3.71 18.34
CA SER A 231 -13.71 -4.76 18.33
C SER A 231 -12.40 -4.37 19.01
N PHE A 232 -12.23 -3.12 19.42
CA PHE A 232 -11.08 -2.65 20.21
C PHE A 232 -11.34 -2.77 21.73
N THR A 233 -12.46 -3.36 22.16
CA THR A 233 -12.78 -3.71 23.56
C THR A 233 -11.95 -4.91 24.04
N LEU A 234 -10.63 -4.70 24.13
CA LEU A 234 -9.59 -5.69 24.40
C LEU A 234 -8.76 -5.30 25.64
N PRO A 235 -8.02 -6.24 26.26
CA PRO A 235 -6.98 -5.90 27.23
C PRO A 235 -5.96 -4.96 26.57
N ALA A 236 -5.64 -3.85 27.25
CA ALA A 236 -4.87 -2.75 26.70
C ALA A 236 -3.67 -2.35 27.58
N ARG A 237 -2.61 -1.82 26.95
CA ARG A 237 -1.53 -1.05 27.59
C ARG A 237 -1.13 0.13 26.70
N ASP A 238 -0.48 1.11 27.29
CA ASP A 238 0.18 2.19 26.55
C ASP A 238 1.58 1.72 26.12
N LEU A 239 2.00 2.05 24.90
CA LEU A 239 3.39 1.93 24.45
C LEU A 239 3.96 3.33 24.23
N ILE A 240 5.04 3.63 24.94
CA ILE A 240 5.79 4.88 24.79
C ILE A 240 6.99 4.62 23.87
N VAL A 241 7.18 5.51 22.89
CA VAL A 241 8.32 5.49 21.96
C VAL A 241 9.65 5.42 22.74
N LYS A 242 10.53 4.50 22.34
CA LYS A 242 11.90 4.35 22.88
C LYS A 242 12.98 4.93 21.97
N SER A 243 12.77 4.92 20.66
CA SER A 243 13.71 5.48 19.67
C SER A 243 12.97 6.23 18.57
N VAL A 244 13.61 7.24 17.98
CA VAL A 244 13.10 8.00 16.83
C VAL A 244 14.23 8.13 15.82
N TYR A 245 13.99 7.69 14.59
CA TYR A 245 14.96 7.75 13.51
C TYR A 245 14.41 8.56 12.33
N SER A 246 15.04 9.69 12.01
CA SER A 246 14.63 10.56 10.89
C SER A 246 15.04 9.95 9.54
N VAL A 247 14.16 9.99 8.54
CA VAL A 247 14.38 9.38 7.21
C VAL A 247 14.18 10.40 6.08
N ASP A 248 14.62 10.06 4.87
CA ASP A 248 14.52 10.93 3.67
C ASP A 248 13.11 11.00 3.06
N SER A 249 12.38 9.90 3.20
CA SER A 249 11.00 9.65 2.78
C SER A 249 9.98 10.20 3.77
N THR A 250 8.76 10.51 3.31
CA THR A 250 7.58 10.80 4.14
C THR A 250 7.25 9.69 5.14
N ALA A 251 7.82 8.49 4.96
CA ALA A 251 7.59 7.29 5.76
C ALA A 251 6.12 6.87 5.74
N SER A 252 5.62 6.56 4.53
CA SER A 252 4.27 6.03 4.30
C SER A 252 4.15 4.55 4.64
N TYR A 253 5.21 3.75 4.43
CA TYR A 253 5.26 2.31 4.76
C TYR A 253 6.69 1.90 5.15
N VAL A 254 6.84 0.74 5.81
CA VAL A 254 8.16 0.15 6.15
C VAL A 254 8.09 -1.38 6.30
N SER A 255 9.08 -2.09 5.74
CA SER A 255 9.29 -3.55 5.89
C SER A 255 10.75 -3.86 6.24
N PHE A 256 11.03 -5.02 6.83
CA PHE A 256 12.37 -5.46 7.26
C PHE A 256 12.82 -6.76 6.57
N ASP A 257 13.99 -6.74 5.92
CA ASP A 257 14.49 -7.91 5.15
C ASP A 257 15.48 -8.82 5.91
N GLY A 258 15.81 -8.47 7.16
CA GLY A 258 16.85 -9.12 7.97
C GLY A 258 18.17 -8.34 8.08
N GLU A 259 18.42 -7.33 7.23
CA GLU A 259 19.58 -6.42 7.28
C GLU A 259 19.20 -4.93 7.15
N TYR A 260 18.11 -4.61 6.43
CA TYR A 260 17.67 -3.25 6.13
C TYR A 260 16.20 -3.02 6.48
N LEU A 261 15.91 -1.86 7.09
CA LEU A 261 14.57 -1.27 7.10
C LEU A 261 14.37 -0.53 5.78
N TRP A 262 13.36 -0.94 5.01
CA TRP A 262 13.02 -0.37 3.71
C TRP A 262 11.82 0.56 3.86
N VAL A 263 12.05 1.87 3.78
CA VAL A 263 11.07 2.93 4.05
C VAL A 263 10.74 3.66 2.75
N GLY A 264 9.47 3.97 2.48
CA GLY A 264 9.10 4.64 1.23
C GLY A 264 7.89 5.56 1.32
N ASP A 265 7.59 6.17 0.17
CA ASP A 265 6.57 7.21 0.02
C ASP A 265 5.36 6.71 -0.77
N PHE A 266 4.17 7.16 -0.35
CA PHE A 266 3.05 7.25 -1.27
C PHE A 266 3.17 8.53 -2.10
N VAL A 267 3.50 8.38 -3.39
CA VAL A 267 3.58 9.49 -4.35
C VAL A 267 2.52 9.35 -5.42
N LYS A 268 1.86 10.47 -5.73
CA LYS A 268 0.95 10.64 -6.86
C LYS A 268 1.15 12.05 -7.45
N SER A 269 2.09 12.25 -8.38
CA SER A 269 2.43 13.59 -8.89
C SER A 269 1.28 14.36 -9.58
N SER A 270 0.18 13.67 -9.92
CA SER A 270 -1.06 14.27 -10.43
C SER A 270 -2.00 14.81 -9.35
N ASP A 271 -1.65 14.71 -8.07
CA ASP A 271 -2.37 15.28 -6.92
C ASP A 271 -1.33 15.98 -6.03
N SER A 272 -1.45 17.30 -5.86
CA SER A 272 -0.46 18.12 -5.16
C SER A 272 -0.34 17.80 -3.66
N LYS A 273 -1.26 17.02 -3.09
CA LYS A 273 -1.19 16.52 -1.70
C LYS A 273 -0.23 15.34 -1.51
N TYR A 274 0.15 14.70 -2.60
CA TYR A 274 0.98 13.49 -2.62
C TYR A 274 2.17 13.70 -3.56
N GLY A 275 2.72 14.91 -3.52
CA GLY A 275 3.92 15.28 -4.27
C GLY A 275 5.13 14.46 -3.82
N PRO A 276 6.10 14.21 -4.72
CA PRO A 276 7.34 13.53 -4.35
C PRO A 276 8.24 14.43 -3.50
N VAL A 277 9.01 13.83 -2.60
CA VAL A 277 10.09 14.52 -1.88
C VAL A 277 11.06 15.15 -2.91
N PRO A 278 11.44 16.44 -2.80
CA PRO A 278 12.05 17.16 -3.91
C PRO A 278 13.38 16.60 -4.45
N HIS A 279 14.15 15.86 -3.65
CA HIS A 279 15.38 15.18 -4.13
C HIS A 279 15.14 13.77 -4.67
N HIS A 280 13.99 13.14 -4.38
CA HIS A 280 13.61 11.85 -4.97
C HIS A 280 13.25 12.03 -6.45
N ALA A 281 12.49 13.09 -6.78
CA ALA A 281 12.06 13.40 -8.14
C ALA A 281 13.18 13.90 -9.09
N LYS A 282 14.32 14.36 -8.57
CA LYS A 282 15.43 14.95 -9.35
C LYS A 282 16.46 13.90 -9.76
N ASN A 283 16.02 12.86 -10.48
CA ASN A 283 16.87 11.74 -10.92
C ASN A 283 16.84 11.52 -12.45
N LYS A 284 17.78 10.70 -12.97
CA LYS A 284 17.96 10.43 -14.41
C LYS A 284 16.98 9.39 -15.00
N LEU A 285 16.15 8.74 -14.18
CA LEU A 285 15.24 7.66 -14.59
C LEU A 285 13.81 8.15 -14.85
N ASP A 286 13.53 9.44 -14.60
CA ASP A 286 12.22 10.10 -14.68
C ASP A 286 11.15 9.55 -13.70
N LEU A 287 11.46 8.51 -12.92
CA LEU A 287 10.67 8.03 -11.78
C LEU A 287 10.56 9.12 -10.70
N LYS A 288 9.45 9.16 -9.95
CA LYS A 288 9.20 10.24 -8.98
C LYS A 288 9.54 9.90 -7.53
N THR A 289 9.80 8.63 -7.21
CA THR A 289 10.08 8.18 -5.84
C THR A 289 11.05 6.99 -5.79
N TRP A 290 11.57 6.73 -4.59
CA TRP A 290 12.36 5.56 -4.25
C TRP A 290 12.00 5.02 -2.87
N ILE A 291 12.45 3.81 -2.59
CA ILE A 291 12.34 3.15 -1.28
C ILE A 291 13.75 3.09 -0.70
N ALA A 292 13.92 3.72 0.45
CA ALA A 292 15.17 3.96 1.14
C ALA A 292 15.49 2.80 2.10
N GLY A 293 16.61 2.12 1.86
CA GLY A 293 17.12 1.05 2.70
C GLY A 293 18.11 1.58 3.74
N TYR A 294 17.76 1.44 5.01
CA TYR A 294 18.58 1.81 6.17
C TYR A 294 19.10 0.56 6.86
N ARG A 295 20.42 0.37 6.90
CA ARG A 295 21.02 -0.82 7.51
C ARG A 295 20.83 -0.79 9.03
N VAL A 296 20.48 -1.92 9.64
CA VAL A 296 20.39 -2.04 11.10
C VAL A 296 21.53 -2.85 11.70
N ASP A 297 21.72 -2.69 13.01
CA ASP A 297 22.54 -3.58 13.83
C ASP A 297 21.78 -4.84 14.27
N ARG A 298 22.41 -5.66 15.12
CA ARG A 298 21.80 -6.87 15.69
C ARG A 298 20.64 -6.59 16.65
N GLU A 299 20.49 -5.36 17.12
CA GLU A 299 19.38 -4.94 17.98
C GLU A 299 18.21 -4.36 17.17
N GLY A 300 18.36 -4.23 15.83
CA GLY A 300 17.38 -3.64 14.95
C GLY A 300 17.41 -2.11 14.92
N MET A 301 18.47 -1.48 15.43
CA MET A 301 18.66 -0.04 15.38
C MET A 301 19.37 0.35 14.07
N PRO A 302 18.86 1.33 13.30
CA PRO A 302 19.56 1.86 12.13
C PRO A 302 20.94 2.44 12.46
N VAL A 303 21.96 2.10 11.65
CA VAL A 303 23.37 2.44 11.93
C VAL A 303 23.92 3.62 11.11
N ALA A 304 23.18 4.09 10.10
CA ALA A 304 23.64 5.22 9.28
C ALA A 304 23.62 6.51 10.11
N SER A 305 24.80 7.09 10.34
CA SER A 305 25.04 8.29 11.15
C SER A 305 25.12 9.58 10.35
N GLU A 306 25.28 9.48 9.03
CA GLU A 306 25.29 10.62 8.12
C GLU A 306 23.87 11.16 7.92
N LYS A 307 23.72 12.49 7.97
CA LYS A 307 22.45 13.21 7.88
C LYS A 307 22.52 14.37 6.89
N TYR A 308 21.36 14.79 6.43
CA TYR A 308 21.17 16.07 5.73
C TYR A 308 19.80 16.68 6.06
N THR A 309 19.68 17.98 5.80
CA THR A 309 18.39 18.67 5.82
C THR A 309 17.89 18.94 4.40
N PHE A 310 16.57 19.00 4.22
CA PHE A 310 15.93 19.24 2.93
C PHE A 310 14.55 19.90 3.11
N PRO A 311 14.12 20.76 2.16
CA PRO A 311 12.78 21.33 2.16
C PRO A 311 11.73 20.31 1.66
N CYS A 312 10.56 20.32 2.27
CA CYS A 312 9.31 19.72 1.76
C CYS A 312 8.13 20.48 2.38
N ASP A 313 7.04 20.73 1.64
CA ASP A 313 5.80 21.36 2.12
C ASP A 313 6.02 22.62 3.01
N ASP A 314 6.84 23.54 2.51
CA ASP A 314 7.29 24.79 3.15
C ASP A 314 7.99 24.62 4.52
N LYS A 315 8.49 23.43 4.81
CA LYS A 315 9.19 23.07 6.06
C LYS A 315 10.56 22.47 5.76
N SER A 316 11.48 22.61 6.72
CA SER A 316 12.78 21.93 6.69
C SER A 316 12.68 20.63 7.48
N TYR A 317 13.05 19.52 6.85
CA TYR A 317 13.15 18.18 7.45
C TYR A 317 14.62 17.78 7.57
N GLU A 318 14.90 16.84 8.48
CA GLU A 318 16.19 16.16 8.62
C GLU A 318 15.96 14.68 8.26
N GLY A 319 16.82 14.10 7.44
CA GLY A 319 16.84 12.67 7.15
C GLY A 319 18.26 12.11 7.28
N HIS A 320 18.38 10.87 7.75
CA HIS A 320 19.63 10.14 7.60
C HIS A 320 19.82 9.73 6.14
N LYS A 321 21.08 9.65 5.68
CA LYS A 321 21.41 9.18 4.34
C LYS A 321 21.13 7.67 4.23
N PRO A 322 20.26 7.22 3.31
CA PRO A 322 20.05 5.80 3.09
C PRO A 322 21.32 5.11 2.59
N ASP A 323 21.47 3.83 2.93
CA ASP A 323 22.56 2.98 2.43
C ASP A 323 22.24 2.46 1.02
N ARG A 324 20.96 2.17 0.77
CA ARG A 324 20.45 1.59 -0.48
C ARG A 324 19.19 2.31 -0.97
N LEU A 325 18.94 2.27 -2.27
CA LEU A 325 17.73 2.83 -2.90
C LEU A 325 17.09 1.82 -3.85
N ILE A 326 15.78 1.66 -3.80
CA ILE A 326 15.01 0.96 -4.84
C ILE A 326 14.11 2.00 -5.52
N PHE A 327 14.51 2.44 -6.71
CA PHE A 327 13.69 3.32 -7.55
C PHE A 327 12.43 2.58 -7.98
N CYS A 328 11.27 3.18 -7.72
CA CYS A 328 9.99 2.54 -7.96
C CYS A 328 8.98 3.50 -8.57
N ARG A 329 7.79 2.97 -8.79
CA ARG A 329 6.66 3.59 -9.49
C ARG A 329 5.74 4.34 -8.52
N GLU A 330 4.89 5.22 -9.05
CA GLU A 330 3.88 5.91 -8.24
C GLU A 330 2.82 4.98 -7.64
N SER A 331 2.13 5.51 -6.62
CA SER A 331 0.99 4.91 -5.93
C SER A 331 1.29 3.59 -5.23
N VAL A 332 2.51 3.43 -4.73
CA VAL A 332 2.88 2.35 -3.81
C VAL A 332 2.39 2.71 -2.41
N GLN A 333 1.65 1.80 -1.78
CA GLN A 333 1.13 1.89 -0.41
C GLN A 333 1.75 0.84 0.54
N GLY A 334 2.65 -0.01 0.03
CA GLY A 334 3.30 -1.06 0.81
C GLY A 334 4.39 -1.74 0.00
N PHE A 335 5.43 -2.22 0.68
CA PHE A 335 6.61 -2.84 0.08
C PHE A 335 7.04 -4.04 0.92
N ALA A 336 7.37 -5.15 0.27
CA ALA A 336 8.07 -6.25 0.92
C ALA A 336 9.13 -6.84 -0.03
N ILE A 337 10.16 -7.45 0.54
CA ILE A 337 11.30 -8.01 -0.21
C ILE A 337 11.69 -9.37 0.33
N SER A 338 12.20 -10.22 -0.56
CA SER A 338 12.73 -11.54 -0.27
C SER A 338 13.98 -11.79 -1.11
N LYS A 339 14.61 -12.96 -0.94
CA LYS A 339 15.75 -13.38 -1.77
C LYS A 339 15.39 -13.67 -3.23
N GLY A 340 14.09 -13.77 -3.58
CA GLY A 340 13.62 -14.05 -4.94
C GLY A 340 12.88 -12.88 -5.59
N PHE A 341 12.03 -12.20 -4.82
CA PHE A 341 11.18 -11.12 -5.32
C PHE A 341 11.21 -9.85 -4.45
N THR A 342 10.89 -8.72 -5.06
CA THR A 342 10.32 -7.52 -4.44
C THR A 342 8.85 -7.43 -4.81
N ALA A 343 8.00 -7.09 -3.85
CA ALA A 343 6.55 -6.94 -4.02
C ALA A 343 6.12 -5.51 -3.66
N LEU A 344 5.26 -4.91 -4.50
CA LEU A 344 4.68 -3.58 -4.30
C LEU A 344 3.16 -3.69 -4.19
N SER A 345 2.58 -3.22 -3.08
CA SER A 345 1.15 -2.92 -2.99
C SER A 345 0.90 -1.60 -3.68
N VAL A 346 0.04 -1.60 -4.70
CA VAL A 346 -0.27 -0.44 -5.55
C VAL A 346 -1.76 -0.12 -5.42
N SER A 347 -2.08 1.02 -4.81
CA SER A 347 -3.43 1.33 -4.35
C SER A 347 -3.63 2.86 -4.33
N TYR A 348 -4.81 3.35 -4.75
CA TYR A 348 -5.28 4.73 -4.52
C TYR A 348 -6.75 4.90 -4.94
N GLY A 349 -7.61 5.27 -3.99
CA GLY A 349 -8.99 5.66 -4.26
C GLY A 349 -9.91 4.53 -4.75
N ALA A 350 -10.94 4.88 -5.53
CA ALA A 350 -12.02 3.97 -5.93
C ALA A 350 -11.68 3.00 -7.09
N CYS A 351 -10.44 2.50 -7.11
CA CYS A 351 -9.88 1.60 -8.12
C CYS A 351 -9.49 0.24 -7.51
N SER A 352 -9.52 -0.84 -8.30
CA SER A 352 -8.89 -2.11 -7.87
C SER A 352 -7.41 -1.86 -7.61
N SER A 353 -6.91 -2.29 -6.45
CA SER A 353 -5.48 -2.25 -6.17
C SER A 353 -4.76 -3.39 -6.88
N LYS A 354 -3.43 -3.37 -6.91
CA LYS A 354 -2.59 -4.41 -7.54
C LYS A 354 -1.44 -4.78 -6.62
N LEU A 355 -1.05 -6.05 -6.67
CA LEU A 355 0.20 -6.51 -6.07
C LEU A 355 1.15 -6.91 -7.21
N ALA A 356 2.17 -6.08 -7.41
CA ALA A 356 3.14 -6.23 -8.49
C ALA A 356 4.44 -6.84 -7.95
N PHE A 357 4.90 -7.91 -8.59
CA PHE A 357 6.12 -8.62 -8.25
C PHE A 357 7.23 -8.35 -9.27
N TYR A 358 8.44 -8.20 -8.76
CA TYR A 358 9.68 -7.95 -9.49
C TYR A 358 10.78 -8.86 -8.94
N LYS A 359 11.83 -9.11 -9.72
CA LYS A 359 13.05 -9.81 -9.27
C LYS A 359 13.69 -9.04 -8.12
N ALA A 360 14.15 -9.74 -7.09
CA ALA A 360 14.84 -9.11 -5.97
C ALA A 360 16.10 -8.34 -6.43
N PRO A 361 16.36 -7.15 -5.89
CA PRO A 361 17.65 -6.46 -5.96
C PRO A 361 18.84 -7.36 -5.62
N VAL A 362 19.78 -7.55 -6.56
CA VAL A 362 21.01 -8.33 -6.36
C VAL A 362 22.25 -7.50 -6.67
N ALA A 363 23.39 -7.81 -6.06
CA ALA A 363 24.62 -7.02 -6.19
C ALA A 363 25.12 -6.85 -7.64
N LYS A 364 24.72 -7.72 -8.57
CA LYS A 364 25.12 -7.67 -9.99
C LYS A 364 24.37 -6.61 -10.83
N ASN A 365 23.21 -6.13 -10.37
CA ASN A 365 22.41 -5.12 -11.11
C ASN A 365 22.20 -3.81 -10.34
N SER A 366 23.09 -3.49 -9.39
CA SER A 366 23.11 -2.16 -8.77
C SER A 366 23.83 -1.14 -9.63
N PHE A 367 23.53 0.14 -9.39
CA PHE A 367 24.31 1.28 -9.87
C PHE A 367 24.49 2.29 -8.73
N LYS A 368 25.54 3.12 -8.76
CA LYS A 368 25.65 4.23 -7.80
C LYS A 368 24.70 5.35 -8.21
N HIS A 369 23.71 5.65 -7.36
CA HIS A 369 22.92 6.86 -7.50
C HIS A 369 23.55 7.98 -6.67
N SER A 370 23.75 9.15 -7.28
CA SER A 370 24.24 10.36 -6.62
C SER A 370 23.14 11.42 -6.63
N PHE A 371 22.84 11.96 -5.46
CA PHE A 371 21.79 12.94 -5.24
C PHE A 371 22.27 14.11 -4.37
N LYS A 372 21.65 15.26 -4.55
CA LYS A 372 21.99 16.49 -3.82
C LYS A 372 20.69 17.12 -3.29
N PRO A 373 20.37 16.95 -2.00
CA PRO A 373 19.20 17.56 -1.38
C PRO A 373 19.28 19.09 -1.46
N GLU A 374 18.13 19.74 -1.56
CA GLU A 374 18.08 21.18 -1.77
C GLU A 374 18.54 21.96 -0.52
N GLY A 375 19.31 23.03 -0.73
CA GLY A 375 20.02 23.74 0.34
C GLY A 375 21.35 23.10 0.76
N GLN A 376 21.65 21.86 0.39
CA GLN A 376 22.93 21.23 0.71
C GLN A 376 24.06 21.68 -0.21
N SER A 377 25.28 21.77 0.31
CA SER A 377 26.51 21.92 -0.48
C SER A 377 27.03 20.56 -0.98
N LYS A 378 26.96 19.54 -0.12
CA LYS A 378 27.41 18.16 -0.34
C LYS A 378 26.51 17.39 -1.30
N THR A 379 27.11 16.50 -2.09
CA THR A 379 26.43 15.45 -2.85
C THR A 379 26.56 14.13 -2.10
N PHE A 380 25.48 13.37 -1.99
CA PHE A 380 25.39 12.09 -1.30
C PHE A 380 25.24 10.96 -2.33
N SER A 381 25.49 9.71 -1.92
CA SER A 381 25.25 8.55 -2.78
C SER A 381 24.89 7.28 -2.00
N ALA A 382 24.27 6.35 -2.72
CA ALA A 382 23.83 5.03 -2.27
C ALA A 382 23.96 4.01 -3.42
N ASP A 383 23.95 2.71 -3.10
CA ASP A 383 23.72 1.67 -4.11
C ASP A 383 22.23 1.62 -4.46
N ALA A 384 21.92 1.65 -5.75
CA ALA A 384 20.56 1.79 -6.25
C ALA A 384 20.19 0.67 -7.22
N TRP A 385 18.90 0.32 -7.21
CA TRP A 385 18.24 -0.60 -8.13
C TRP A 385 16.98 0.06 -8.68
N VAL A 386 16.36 -0.55 -9.69
CA VAL A 386 15.08 -0.10 -10.26
C VAL A 386 14.12 -1.28 -10.34
N VAL A 387 12.85 -1.09 -9.97
CA VAL A 387 11.77 -2.05 -10.21
C VAL A 387 10.86 -1.56 -11.34
N ASP A 388 10.95 -2.24 -12.47
CA ASP A 388 10.58 -1.78 -13.82
C ASP A 388 10.14 -2.96 -14.72
N SER A 389 9.91 -2.72 -16.02
CA SER A 389 9.57 -3.76 -16.98
C SER A 389 10.65 -4.83 -17.22
N ALA A 390 11.94 -4.54 -17.00
CA ALA A 390 13.01 -5.53 -17.15
C ALA A 390 13.13 -6.48 -15.94
N THR A 391 12.74 -6.00 -14.77
CA THR A 391 12.75 -6.75 -13.50
C THR A 391 11.40 -7.37 -13.14
N HIS A 392 10.30 -6.96 -13.76
CA HIS A 392 8.94 -7.50 -13.52
C HIS A 392 8.86 -9.04 -13.65
N LEU A 393 7.94 -9.63 -12.86
CA LEU A 393 7.62 -11.05 -12.84
C LEU A 393 6.13 -11.30 -13.13
N THR A 394 5.25 -10.71 -12.32
CA THR A 394 3.79 -10.81 -12.47
C THR A 394 3.07 -9.70 -11.71
N THR A 395 1.79 -9.48 -12.00
CA THR A 395 0.92 -8.54 -11.27
C THR A 395 -0.45 -9.17 -11.05
N ILE A 396 -0.92 -9.25 -9.81
CA ILE A 396 -2.27 -9.74 -9.50
C ILE A 396 -3.22 -8.57 -9.15
N GLU A 397 -4.48 -8.66 -9.57
CA GLU A 397 -5.54 -7.74 -9.13
C GLU A 397 -5.94 -8.05 -7.69
N LEU A 398 -5.99 -7.01 -6.85
CA LEU A 398 -6.50 -7.06 -5.49
C LEU A 398 -7.82 -6.26 -5.34
N PRO A 399 -8.58 -6.49 -4.25
CA PRO A 399 -9.58 -5.53 -3.77
C PRO A 399 -8.99 -4.13 -3.58
N ALA A 400 -9.84 -3.11 -3.58
CA ALA A 400 -9.46 -1.71 -3.43
C ALA A 400 -8.93 -1.37 -2.04
N GLY A 401 -7.97 -0.44 -1.98
CA GLY A 401 -7.39 0.03 -0.73
C GLY A 401 -6.48 -1.01 -0.09
N SER A 402 -5.61 -1.69 -0.85
CA SER A 402 -4.58 -2.57 -0.28
C SER A 402 -3.42 -1.75 0.29
N GLU A 403 -3.15 -1.92 1.58
CA GLU A 403 -2.23 -1.09 2.36
C GLU A 403 -1.18 -1.96 3.07
N ASP A 404 0.05 -1.45 3.09
CA ASP A 404 1.26 -2.08 3.62
C ASP A 404 1.56 -3.48 3.05
N LEU A 405 2.77 -3.99 3.30
CA LEU A 405 3.16 -5.37 3.01
C LEU A 405 4.23 -5.81 4.01
N GLU A 406 4.19 -7.07 4.43
CA GLU A 406 5.34 -7.67 5.12
C GLU A 406 5.53 -9.14 4.73
N PHE A 407 6.77 -9.62 4.68
CA PHE A 407 7.10 -10.98 4.27
C PHE A 407 7.94 -11.71 5.32
N ASP A 408 7.36 -12.75 5.93
CA ASP A 408 7.99 -13.47 7.05
C ASP A 408 9.07 -14.50 6.63
N GLY A 409 9.26 -14.71 5.32
CA GLY A 409 10.10 -15.76 4.73
C GLY A 409 9.30 -16.92 4.10
N HIS A 410 7.99 -16.97 4.30
CA HIS A 410 7.08 -18.07 3.94
C HIS A 410 5.77 -17.58 3.30
N VAL A 411 5.11 -16.58 3.88
CA VAL A 411 3.91 -15.92 3.36
C VAL A 411 4.06 -14.40 3.34
N LEU A 412 3.39 -13.78 2.37
CA LEU A 412 3.28 -12.35 2.20
C LEU A 412 1.95 -11.87 2.79
N TYR A 413 2.04 -10.96 3.75
CA TYR A 413 0.90 -10.32 4.39
C TYR A 413 0.47 -9.11 3.56
N VAL A 414 -0.84 -8.96 3.35
CA VAL A 414 -1.42 -7.84 2.61
C VAL A 414 -2.59 -7.26 3.39
N GLY A 415 -2.48 -6.01 3.81
CA GLY A 415 -3.52 -5.28 4.53
C GLY A 415 -4.53 -4.61 3.60
N PHE A 416 -5.66 -4.14 4.15
CA PHE A 416 -6.67 -3.40 3.38
C PHE A 416 -7.37 -2.30 4.22
N GLU A 417 -7.17 -1.03 3.88
CA GLU A 417 -7.94 0.10 4.46
C GLU A 417 -9.35 0.22 3.87
N GLY A 418 -9.55 -0.27 2.64
CA GLY A 418 -10.68 0.12 1.78
C GLY A 418 -12.08 -0.19 2.33
N ALA A 419 -12.19 -1.09 3.33
CA ALA A 419 -13.44 -1.38 4.03
C ALA A 419 -13.83 -0.34 5.10
N SER A 420 -12.95 0.60 5.47
CA SER A 420 -13.24 1.60 6.49
C SER A 420 -14.47 2.44 6.10
N PRO A 421 -15.37 2.78 7.04
CA PRO A 421 -16.50 3.68 6.79
C PRO A 421 -16.10 5.05 6.22
N ASN A 422 -14.85 5.48 6.43
CA ASN A 422 -14.26 6.67 5.82
C ASN A 422 -14.17 6.61 4.29
N TYR A 423 -14.11 5.40 3.71
CA TYR A 423 -13.82 5.16 2.30
C TYR A 423 -14.91 4.38 1.58
N ALA A 424 -15.34 3.23 2.12
CA ALA A 424 -16.19 2.28 1.42
C ALA A 424 -17.49 2.90 0.85
N PRO A 425 -18.23 3.77 1.57
CA PRO A 425 -19.44 4.41 1.03
C PRO A 425 -19.13 5.39 -0.11
N LYS A 426 -17.99 6.11 -0.03
CA LYS A 426 -17.53 7.06 -1.06
C LYS A 426 -17.06 6.32 -2.31
N TRP A 427 -16.25 5.27 -2.14
CA TRP A 427 -15.66 4.52 -3.24
C TRP A 427 -16.70 3.68 -3.98
N THR A 428 -17.60 2.99 -3.30
CA THR A 428 -18.69 2.24 -3.94
C THR A 428 -19.71 3.15 -4.65
N LYS A 429 -19.92 4.39 -4.17
CA LYS A 429 -20.73 5.40 -4.86
C LYS A 429 -20.09 5.86 -6.18
N LEU A 430 -18.77 5.98 -6.23
CA LEU A 430 -18.01 6.35 -7.44
C LEU A 430 -17.85 5.16 -8.40
N ASN A 431 -17.65 3.95 -7.87
CA ASN A 431 -17.46 2.72 -8.62
C ASN A 431 -18.29 1.57 -8.02
N PRO A 432 -19.56 1.38 -8.46
CA PRO A 432 -20.44 0.33 -7.93
C PRO A 432 -20.03 -1.12 -8.28
N LEU A 433 -18.93 -1.32 -9.01
CA LEU A 433 -18.37 -2.62 -9.37
C LEU A 433 -17.09 -2.97 -8.59
N LEU A 434 -16.62 -2.03 -7.75
CA LEU A 434 -15.41 -2.13 -6.96
C LEU A 434 -15.49 -3.27 -5.95
N LYS A 435 -14.47 -4.14 -5.95
CA LYS A 435 -14.26 -5.10 -4.86
C LYS A 435 -13.68 -4.36 -3.67
N ILE A 436 -14.31 -4.49 -2.50
CA ILE A 436 -13.78 -4.04 -1.21
C ILE A 436 -13.65 -5.26 -0.32
N GLU A 437 -12.59 -5.31 0.49
CA GLU A 437 -12.25 -6.41 1.37
C GLU A 437 -12.00 -5.90 2.79
N SER A 438 -12.54 -6.62 3.78
CA SER A 438 -12.43 -6.29 5.21
C SER A 438 -11.51 -7.27 5.96
N ARG A 439 -10.70 -8.01 5.21
CA ARG A 439 -9.81 -9.07 5.71
C ARG A 439 -8.41 -8.89 5.12
N PHE A 440 -7.37 -8.97 5.94
CA PHE A 440 -6.01 -9.09 5.42
C PHE A 440 -5.79 -10.50 4.85
N TYR A 441 -4.89 -10.60 3.88
CA TYR A 441 -4.54 -11.86 3.21
C TYR A 441 -3.17 -12.38 3.65
N LEU A 442 -3.06 -13.70 3.82
CA LEU A 442 -1.79 -14.43 3.84
C LEU A 442 -1.63 -15.11 2.49
N ILE A 443 -0.81 -14.51 1.62
CA ILE A 443 -0.48 -15.02 0.30
C ILE A 443 0.73 -15.94 0.41
N ASN A 444 0.71 -17.09 -0.26
CA ASN A 444 1.85 -17.99 -0.41
C ASN A 444 2.49 -17.77 -1.79
N PRO A 445 3.66 -17.11 -1.88
CA PRO A 445 4.28 -16.81 -3.17
C PRO A 445 4.61 -18.06 -3.99
N LYS A 446 4.79 -19.23 -3.34
CA LYS A 446 5.07 -20.52 -4.01
C LYS A 446 3.85 -21.13 -4.69
N LEU A 447 2.67 -20.51 -4.55
CA LEU A 447 1.43 -20.89 -5.23
C LEU A 447 1.02 -19.85 -6.31
N ILE A 448 1.87 -18.85 -6.55
CA ILE A 448 1.79 -17.95 -7.71
C ILE A 448 2.71 -18.55 -8.77
N GLU A 449 2.12 -19.11 -9.83
CA GLU A 449 2.85 -19.94 -10.79
C GLU A 449 3.99 -19.17 -11.47
N GLU A 450 3.77 -17.89 -11.75
CA GLU A 450 4.71 -16.96 -12.38
C GLU A 450 5.91 -16.57 -11.49
N LEU A 451 5.88 -16.93 -10.19
CA LEU A 451 7.02 -16.80 -9.28
C LEU A 451 7.80 -18.12 -9.09
N THR A 452 7.38 -19.19 -9.76
CA THR A 452 7.95 -20.55 -9.64
C THR A 452 8.54 -21.09 -10.95
N ARG A 453 8.54 -20.27 -12.01
CA ARG A 453 9.11 -20.53 -13.34
C ARG A 453 10.39 -19.71 -13.55
#